data_AF-A0AAJ0HKG9-F1
#
_entry.id   AF-A0AAJ0HKG9-F1
#
_cell.length_a   1.000
_cell.length_b   1.000
_cell.length_c   1.000
_cell.angle_alpha   90.00
_cell.angle_beta   90.00
_cell.angle_gamma   90.00
#
_symmetry.space_group_name_H-M   'P 1'
#
loop_
_entity.id
_entity.type
_entity.pdbx_description
1 polymer ?
#
loop_
_entity_poly.entity_id
_entity_poly.type
_entity_poly.pdbx_seq_one_letter_code
_entity_poly.pdbx_strand_id
1 'polypeptide(L)'
;MRNGLVALAAAAISVPLGAAAARVCGNGTTTSFQYRVVDARYDSADPSRNSSLATIAASLGSSASPLYECVAQWPESWAGWYEGGRNIIWSDCIWNGAGSGQDKTVSFAVDWKKKLMYLSHTFACSDKKGFDGLATGFIALDFNCTAVAEDGTSYCTPKNTATGARPVLSISTKIAPAPLDAASACTDTSKRYQSWQLEKWLRQYEMPPGAANLRSDTGPSFTLRDMANNGVFSCVTSGVKNSIFEGACKSTSLAISTTTAKFLFDPKLNLLTITQHWECGNSSSFSAVGVSFVQATCDRGFNSDVFTCTYDQIWIGTEVI
;
A
#
# COMPACT_ATOMS: atom_id res chain seq x y z
N MET A 1 -16.15 65.94 -26.63
CA MET A 1 -16.85 64.83 -25.93
C MET A 1 -15.97 63.60 -26.05
N ARG A 2 -15.65 62.99 -24.90
CA ARG A 2 -14.79 61.79 -24.79
C ARG A 2 -15.50 60.58 -25.39
N ASN A 3 -14.90 59.94 -26.40
CA ASN A 3 -15.23 58.56 -26.76
C ASN A 3 -14.05 57.68 -26.37
N GLY A 4 -14.22 56.94 -25.28
CA GLY A 4 -13.35 55.84 -24.90
C GLY A 4 -13.78 54.58 -25.64
N LEU A 5 -12.84 53.93 -26.32
CA LEU A 5 -12.98 52.55 -26.78
C LEU A 5 -12.04 51.69 -25.96
N VAL A 6 -12.67 50.85 -25.15
CA VAL A 6 -12.08 49.86 -24.26
C VAL A 6 -11.36 48.82 -25.11
N ALA A 7 -10.07 48.63 -24.86
CA ALA A 7 -9.32 47.48 -25.37
C ALA A 7 -9.76 46.23 -24.60
N LEU A 8 -10.47 45.33 -25.28
CA LEU A 8 -10.71 43.96 -24.80
C LEU A 8 -9.39 43.18 -24.91
N ALA A 9 -8.62 43.17 -23.83
CA ALA A 9 -7.54 42.22 -23.66
C ALA A 9 -8.16 40.82 -23.54
N ALA A 10 -7.99 39.99 -24.57
CA ALA A 10 -8.26 38.57 -24.50
C ALA A 10 -7.29 37.96 -23.47
N ALA A 11 -7.78 37.73 -22.25
CA ALA A 11 -7.09 36.91 -21.29
C ALA A 11 -7.00 35.49 -21.88
N ALA A 12 -5.83 35.15 -22.41
CA ALA A 12 -5.47 33.77 -22.64
C ALA A 12 -5.47 33.09 -21.27
N ILE A 13 -6.57 32.41 -20.96
CA ILE A 13 -6.65 31.50 -19.82
C ILE A 13 -5.66 30.39 -20.16
N SER A 14 -4.45 30.52 -19.63
CA SER A 14 -3.48 29.45 -19.57
C SER A 14 -4.09 28.36 -18.69
N VAL A 15 -4.81 27.43 -19.33
CA VAL A 15 -5.24 26.20 -18.69
C VAL A 15 -3.95 25.53 -18.20
N PRO A 16 -3.74 25.36 -16.89
CA PRO A 16 -2.62 24.57 -16.44
C PRO A 16 -2.76 23.20 -17.10
N LEU A 17 -1.67 22.69 -17.69
CA LEU A 17 -1.56 21.31 -18.15
C LEU A 17 -1.82 20.39 -16.96
N GLY A 18 -3.09 20.20 -16.64
CA GLY A 18 -3.59 19.36 -15.58
C GLY A 18 -3.32 17.91 -15.95
N ALA A 19 -2.85 17.16 -14.96
CA ALA A 19 -2.73 15.70 -14.89
C ALA A 19 -3.10 14.96 -16.19
N ALA A 20 -2.10 14.40 -16.86
CA ALA A 20 -2.29 13.58 -18.05
C ALA A 20 -3.34 12.47 -17.78
N ALA A 21 -4.49 12.67 -18.43
CA ALA A 21 -5.44 11.74 -19.00
C ALA A 21 -5.52 10.33 -18.38
N ALA A 22 -6.72 9.99 -17.94
CA ALA A 22 -7.16 8.64 -17.63
C ALA A 22 -6.61 7.60 -18.65
N ARG A 23 -6.10 6.47 -18.15
CA ARG A 23 -5.27 5.52 -18.92
C ARG A 23 -6.08 4.27 -19.29
N VAL A 24 -5.78 3.60 -20.41
CA VAL A 24 -6.59 2.43 -20.83
C VAL A 24 -6.33 1.25 -19.89
N CYS A 25 -7.39 0.69 -19.31
CA CYS A 25 -7.35 -0.53 -18.50
C CYS A 25 -7.07 -1.76 -19.37
N GLY A 26 -6.11 -2.61 -18.96
CA GLY A 26 -6.06 -4.04 -19.33
C GLY A 26 -5.92 -4.42 -20.81
N ASN A 27 -5.69 -3.50 -21.73
CA ASN A 27 -5.23 -3.86 -23.07
C ASN A 27 -3.75 -4.18 -22.97
N GLY A 28 -3.34 -5.41 -23.30
CA GLY A 28 -1.96 -5.93 -23.26
C GLY A 28 -0.92 -5.16 -24.09
N THR A 29 -1.19 -3.92 -24.47
CA THR A 29 -0.19 -2.91 -24.81
C THR A 29 0.79 -2.72 -23.66
N THR A 30 2.09 -2.74 -23.99
CA THR A 30 3.24 -2.60 -23.10
C THR A 30 3.37 -1.18 -22.53
N THR A 31 2.33 -0.69 -21.86
CA THR A 31 2.43 0.56 -21.11
C THR A 31 3.21 0.24 -19.84
N SER A 32 4.44 0.75 -19.76
CA SER A 32 5.27 0.65 -18.58
C SER A 32 5.26 1.99 -17.83
N PHE A 33 5.15 1.93 -16.50
CA PHE A 33 5.32 3.11 -15.66
C PHE A 33 6.65 3.03 -14.93
N GLN A 34 7.34 4.16 -14.83
CA GLN A 34 8.64 4.22 -14.17
C GLN A 34 8.57 5.03 -12.89
N TYR A 35 9.07 4.44 -11.80
CA TYR A 35 9.32 5.12 -10.54
C TYR A 35 10.80 5.12 -10.28
N ARG A 36 11.37 6.31 -10.13
CA ARG A 36 12.76 6.42 -9.69
C ARG A 36 12.81 6.24 -8.19
N VAL A 37 13.70 5.37 -7.72
CA VAL A 37 14.06 5.24 -6.31
C VAL A 37 15.16 6.28 -6.04
N VAL A 38 14.81 7.30 -5.26
CA VAL A 38 15.69 8.44 -4.93
C VAL A 38 16.62 8.07 -3.78
N ASP A 39 16.07 7.37 -2.79
CA ASP A 39 16.82 6.81 -1.68
C ASP A 39 16.20 5.48 -1.25
N ALA A 40 17.02 4.62 -0.64
CA ALA A 40 16.56 3.42 0.03
C ALA A 40 17.50 3.09 1.19
N ARG A 41 16.95 2.64 2.31
CA ARG A 41 17.72 2.29 3.49
C ARG A 41 17.04 1.16 4.23
N TYR A 42 17.84 0.18 4.63
CA TYR A 42 17.45 -0.84 5.60
C TYR A 42 18.21 -0.60 6.90
N ASP A 43 17.51 -0.63 8.02
CA ASP A 43 18.07 -0.60 9.36
C ASP A 43 17.71 -1.90 10.07
N SER A 44 18.70 -2.60 10.63
CA SER A 44 18.48 -3.84 11.38
C SER A 44 17.71 -3.58 12.67
N ALA A 45 17.37 -4.66 13.38
CA ALA A 45 16.91 -4.54 14.75
C ALA A 45 17.92 -3.74 15.60
N ASP A 46 17.41 -3.04 16.62
CA ASP A 46 18.20 -2.29 17.59
C ASP A 46 18.02 -2.92 18.98
N PRO A 47 18.90 -3.86 19.36
CA PRO A 47 18.87 -4.52 20.66
C PRO A 47 19.02 -3.53 21.82
N SER A 48 19.73 -2.42 21.63
CA SER A 48 19.93 -1.39 22.67
C SER A 48 18.62 -0.70 23.07
N ARG A 49 17.64 -0.69 22.16
CA ARG A 49 16.29 -0.17 22.39
C ARG A 49 15.26 -1.26 22.69
N ASN A 50 15.69 -2.50 22.92
CA ASN A 50 14.82 -3.68 23.02
C ASN A 50 13.87 -3.83 21.82
N SER A 51 14.25 -3.33 20.65
CA SER A 51 13.47 -3.46 19.43
C SER A 51 14.02 -4.62 18.61
N SER A 52 13.18 -5.61 18.33
CA SER A 52 13.48 -6.69 17.39
C SER A 52 13.09 -6.37 15.94
N LEU A 53 12.63 -5.14 15.68
CA LEU A 53 12.10 -4.75 14.39
C LEU A 53 13.19 -4.16 13.50
N ALA A 54 13.31 -4.71 12.29
CA ALA A 54 14.00 -4.07 11.20
C ALA A 54 13.09 -3.05 10.50
N THR A 55 13.68 -2.01 9.94
CA THR A 55 12.97 -0.98 9.16
C THR A 55 13.52 -0.92 7.75
N ILE A 56 12.65 -0.84 6.77
CA ILE A 56 13.01 -0.43 5.42
C ILE A 56 12.33 0.90 5.12
N ALA A 57 13.07 1.81 4.51
CA ALA A 57 12.56 3.06 3.95
C ALA A 57 13.02 3.18 2.50
N ALA A 58 12.14 3.65 1.62
CA ALA A 58 12.46 3.99 0.25
C ALA A 58 11.69 5.23 -0.19
N SER A 59 12.36 6.14 -0.88
CA SER A 59 11.73 7.35 -1.39
C SER A 59 11.58 7.22 -2.90
N LEU A 60 10.35 7.35 -3.40
CA LEU A 60 10.03 7.31 -4.83
C LEU A 60 9.76 8.71 -5.32
N GLY A 61 10.30 9.10 -6.46
CA GLY A 61 10.03 10.45 -6.96
C GLY A 61 10.68 10.80 -8.29
N SER A 62 10.84 12.10 -8.51
CA SER A 62 11.58 12.62 -9.65
C SER A 62 13.07 12.78 -9.31
N SER A 63 13.87 13.25 -10.28
CA SER A 63 15.26 13.64 -10.02
C SER A 63 15.43 14.79 -9.03
N ALA A 64 14.37 15.57 -8.78
CA ALA A 64 14.45 16.81 -8.01
C ALA A 64 13.78 16.73 -6.63
N SER A 65 12.81 15.84 -6.43
CA SER A 65 12.11 15.70 -5.15
C SER A 65 11.47 14.32 -5.00
N PRO A 66 11.49 13.73 -3.79
CA PRO A 66 10.64 12.59 -3.50
C PRO A 66 9.18 13.01 -3.63
N LEU A 67 8.34 12.08 -4.07
CA LEU A 67 6.89 12.23 -4.17
C LEU A 67 6.18 11.28 -3.19
N TYR A 68 6.74 10.09 -3.00
CA TYR A 68 6.20 9.09 -2.09
C TYR A 68 7.29 8.58 -1.14
N GLU A 69 6.94 8.43 0.13
CA GLU A 69 7.79 7.81 1.15
C GLU A 69 7.21 6.45 1.54
N CYS A 70 7.97 5.41 1.24
CA CYS A 70 7.62 4.02 1.47
C CYS A 70 8.33 3.52 2.72
N VAL A 71 7.60 3.22 3.81
CA VAL A 71 8.23 2.73 5.05
C VAL A 71 7.53 1.48 5.53
N ALA A 72 8.31 0.50 5.97
CA ALA A 72 7.77 -0.72 6.56
C ALA A 72 8.65 -1.21 7.70
N GLN A 73 8.03 -1.85 8.69
CA GLN A 73 8.73 -2.45 9.82
C GLN A 73 8.24 -3.87 10.06
N TRP A 74 9.15 -4.76 10.45
CA TRP A 74 8.84 -6.15 10.77
C TRP A 74 9.92 -6.75 11.68
N PRO A 75 9.63 -7.81 12.45
CA PRO A 75 10.66 -8.55 13.18
C PRO A 75 11.79 -9.01 12.26
N GLU A 76 13.04 -8.67 12.53
CA GLU A 76 14.15 -8.85 11.58
C GLU A 76 14.27 -10.27 11.01
N SER A 77 13.99 -11.29 11.83
CA SER A 77 14.01 -12.71 11.43
C SER A 77 13.04 -13.05 10.28
N TRP A 78 12.04 -12.22 10.03
CA TRP A 78 11.04 -12.39 9.00
C TRP A 78 11.55 -11.98 7.62
N ALA A 79 12.56 -11.11 7.57
CA ALA A 79 13.18 -10.68 6.32
C ALA A 79 12.17 -10.20 5.24
N GLY A 80 11.10 -9.53 5.68
CA GLY A 80 10.00 -9.04 4.83
C GLY A 80 8.88 -10.03 4.56
N TRP A 81 8.94 -11.25 5.10
CA TRP A 81 7.92 -12.29 4.94
C TRP A 81 7.24 -12.57 6.28
N TYR A 82 5.91 -12.43 6.35
CA TYR A 82 5.14 -12.60 7.58
C TYR A 82 5.44 -13.95 8.26
N GLU A 83 5.90 -13.92 9.51
CA GLU A 83 6.36 -15.08 10.28
C GLU A 83 7.43 -15.95 9.59
N GLY A 84 8.17 -15.37 8.64
CA GLY A 84 9.11 -16.10 7.76
C GLY A 84 8.42 -17.06 6.80
N GLY A 85 7.09 -16.95 6.64
CA GLY A 85 6.24 -17.80 5.82
C GLY A 85 6.25 -17.41 4.34
N ARG A 86 5.08 -17.49 3.70
CA ARG A 86 4.91 -17.31 2.24
C ARG A 86 4.25 -16.01 1.82
N ASN A 87 3.84 -15.17 2.77
CA ASN A 87 3.16 -13.92 2.47
C ASN A 87 4.14 -12.77 2.71
N ILE A 88 4.50 -12.08 1.63
CA ILE A 88 5.34 -10.90 1.73
C ILE A 88 4.55 -9.78 2.40
N ILE A 89 5.22 -9.01 3.25
CA ILE A 89 4.64 -7.86 3.94
C ILE A 89 4.68 -6.70 2.98
N TRP A 90 3.51 -6.30 2.51
CA TRP A 90 3.37 -5.04 1.80
C TRP A 90 3.42 -3.89 2.81
N SER A 91 3.63 -2.70 2.28
CA SER A 91 3.42 -1.44 2.96
C SER A 91 3.15 -0.39 1.91
N ASP A 92 2.64 0.71 2.36
CA ASP A 92 2.34 1.81 1.50
C ASP A 92 3.46 2.79 1.30
N CYS A 93 3.27 3.59 0.28
CA CYS A 93 4.09 4.74 -0.01
C CYS A 93 3.22 6.00 0.12
N ILE A 94 3.41 6.73 1.23
CA ILE A 94 2.65 7.94 1.54
C ILE A 94 3.07 9.06 0.61
N TRP A 95 2.11 9.66 -0.09
CA TRP A 95 2.37 10.86 -0.88
C TRP A 95 2.73 12.02 0.04
N ASN A 96 3.89 12.63 -0.17
CA ASN A 96 4.43 13.66 0.70
C ASN A 96 3.89 15.08 0.44
N GLY A 97 2.90 15.22 -0.45
CA GLY A 97 2.32 16.51 -0.82
C GLY A 97 3.09 17.28 -1.89
N ALA A 98 4.24 16.80 -2.35
CA ALA A 98 5.01 17.45 -3.42
C ALA A 98 4.45 17.06 -4.81
N GLY A 99 4.30 18.06 -5.70
CA GLY A 99 3.84 17.87 -7.07
C GLY A 99 2.37 17.44 -7.17
N SER A 100 1.96 16.89 -8.32
CA SER A 100 0.69 16.18 -8.46
C SER A 100 0.95 14.69 -8.32
N GLY A 101 0.27 14.00 -7.40
CA GLY A 101 0.28 12.54 -7.33
C GLY A 101 -0.06 11.94 -8.70
N GLN A 102 0.76 11.00 -9.18
CA GLN A 102 0.61 10.43 -10.53
C GLN A 102 -0.43 9.31 -10.57
N ASP A 103 -0.62 8.64 -9.44
CA ASP A 103 -1.42 7.43 -9.30
C ASP A 103 -2.26 7.55 -8.01
N LYS A 104 -3.37 6.80 -7.95
CA LYS A 104 -4.31 6.86 -6.82
C LYS A 104 -3.67 6.37 -5.54
N THR A 105 -2.88 5.30 -5.62
CA THR A 105 -2.12 4.75 -4.50
C THR A 105 -0.84 4.10 -4.99
N VAL A 106 0.16 4.03 -4.11
CA VAL A 106 1.43 3.33 -4.37
C VAL A 106 1.79 2.51 -3.13
N SER A 107 2.24 1.28 -3.35
CA SER A 107 2.59 0.33 -2.30
C SER A 107 3.84 -0.44 -2.69
N PHE A 108 4.62 -0.88 -1.72
CA PHE A 108 5.85 -1.61 -1.90
C PHE A 108 5.94 -2.82 -0.98
N ALA A 109 6.83 -3.74 -1.32
CA ALA A 109 7.23 -4.84 -0.45
C ALA A 109 8.71 -5.14 -0.69
N VAL A 110 9.39 -5.74 0.28
CA VAL A 110 10.80 -6.12 0.13
C VAL A 110 11.03 -7.56 0.51
N ASP A 111 11.55 -8.36 -0.43
CA ASP A 111 12.14 -9.66 -0.12
C ASP A 111 13.61 -9.43 0.22
N TRP A 112 13.88 -9.29 1.53
CA TRP A 112 15.21 -8.93 2.01
C TRP A 112 16.26 -10.00 1.69
N LYS A 113 15.85 -11.28 1.68
CA LYS A 113 16.75 -12.40 1.36
C LYS A 113 17.25 -12.32 -0.09
N LYS A 114 16.38 -11.93 -1.03
CA LYS A 114 16.74 -11.74 -2.44
C LYS A 114 17.18 -10.31 -2.77
N LYS A 115 17.07 -9.39 -1.81
CA LYS A 115 17.22 -7.94 -2.00
C LYS A 115 16.38 -7.41 -3.17
N LEU A 116 15.13 -7.88 -3.28
CA LEU A 116 14.18 -7.40 -4.28
C LEU A 116 13.18 -6.45 -3.62
N MET A 117 12.98 -5.29 -4.23
CA MET A 117 11.86 -4.41 -3.90
C MET A 117 10.80 -4.54 -4.98
N TYR A 118 9.58 -4.80 -4.54
CA TYR A 118 8.39 -4.87 -5.36
C TYR A 118 7.61 -3.58 -5.21
N LEU A 119 6.93 -3.19 -6.28
CA LEU A 119 6.08 -2.02 -6.31
C LEU A 119 4.77 -2.36 -6.97
N SER A 120 3.72 -1.71 -6.49
CA SER A 120 2.46 -1.63 -7.19
C SER A 120 1.78 -0.31 -6.96
N HIS A 121 0.89 0.00 -7.87
CA HIS A 121 0.08 1.19 -7.81
C HIS A 121 -1.21 0.97 -8.57
N THR A 122 -2.17 1.85 -8.28
CA THR A 122 -3.42 1.92 -9.03
C THR A 122 -3.61 3.27 -9.67
N PHE A 123 -4.30 3.28 -10.79
CA PHE A 123 -4.52 4.49 -11.58
C PHE A 123 -5.95 4.49 -12.12
N ALA A 124 -6.51 5.69 -12.29
CA ALA A 124 -7.84 5.85 -12.84
C ALA A 124 -7.86 5.46 -14.34
N CYS A 125 -8.77 4.56 -14.72
CA CYS A 125 -8.91 4.16 -16.11
C CYS A 125 -9.77 5.13 -16.94
N SER A 126 -9.44 5.30 -18.23
CA SER A 126 -10.20 6.10 -19.21
C SER A 126 -11.39 5.36 -19.83
N ASP A 127 -11.73 4.18 -19.32
CA ASP A 127 -12.78 3.33 -19.87
C ASP A 127 -14.20 3.88 -19.65
N LYS A 128 -14.34 5.04 -18.99
CA LYS A 128 -15.62 5.67 -18.59
C LYS A 128 -16.50 4.80 -17.68
N LYS A 129 -15.97 3.68 -17.19
CA LYS A 129 -16.66 2.81 -16.22
C LYS A 129 -16.28 3.12 -14.78
N GLY A 130 -15.28 3.98 -14.58
CA GLY A 130 -14.84 4.44 -13.27
C GLY A 130 -14.02 3.40 -12.50
N PHE A 131 -13.47 2.41 -13.19
CA PHE A 131 -12.62 1.40 -12.59
C PHE A 131 -11.18 1.88 -12.43
N ASP A 132 -10.50 1.28 -11.47
CA ASP A 132 -9.08 1.48 -11.25
C ASP A 132 -8.28 0.33 -11.85
N GLY A 133 -7.24 0.68 -12.60
CA GLY A 133 -6.26 -0.26 -13.11
C GLY A 133 -5.20 -0.56 -12.07
N LEU A 134 -4.57 -1.72 -12.19
CA LEU A 134 -3.44 -2.15 -11.35
C LEU A 134 -2.19 -2.25 -12.22
N ALA A 135 -1.04 -1.88 -11.66
CA ALA A 135 0.26 -2.21 -12.24
C ALA A 135 1.23 -2.66 -11.16
N THR A 136 2.15 -3.55 -11.54
CA THR A 136 3.15 -4.13 -10.63
C THR A 136 4.52 -4.19 -11.29
N GLY A 137 5.58 -4.18 -10.50
CA GLY A 137 6.95 -4.33 -10.98
C GLY A 137 7.92 -4.57 -9.84
N PHE A 138 9.19 -4.75 -10.19
CA PHE A 138 10.24 -4.98 -9.20
C PHE A 138 11.58 -4.42 -9.65
N ILE A 139 12.48 -4.28 -8.68
CA ILE A 139 13.88 -3.94 -8.89
C ILE A 139 14.75 -4.73 -7.90
N ALA A 140 15.94 -5.11 -8.33
CA ALA A 140 16.98 -5.57 -7.42
C ALA A 140 17.67 -4.36 -6.77
N LEU A 141 17.78 -4.39 -5.45
CA LEU A 141 18.48 -3.40 -4.66
C LEU A 141 19.83 -3.97 -4.23
N ASP A 142 20.89 -3.59 -4.94
CA ASP A 142 22.24 -3.96 -4.50
C ASP A 142 22.65 -3.13 -3.29
N PHE A 143 22.38 -3.64 -2.09
CA PHE A 143 22.70 -2.98 -0.83
C PHE A 143 24.12 -3.26 -0.36
N ASN A 144 24.82 -2.21 0.07
CA ASN A 144 26.04 -2.27 0.88
C ASN A 144 25.69 -2.00 2.35
N CYS A 145 26.04 -2.92 3.23
CA CYS A 145 25.74 -2.85 4.65
C CYS A 145 26.99 -2.48 5.45
N THR A 146 26.81 -1.71 6.52
CA THR A 146 27.89 -1.51 7.50
C THR A 146 28.20 -2.81 8.23
N ALA A 147 29.41 -2.89 8.80
CA ALA A 147 29.67 -3.89 9.81
C ALA A 147 28.66 -3.74 10.95
N VAL A 148 28.32 -4.87 11.59
CA VAL A 148 27.50 -4.87 12.80
C VAL A 148 28.28 -4.13 13.88
N ALA A 149 27.70 -3.07 14.42
CA ALA A 149 28.28 -2.30 15.52
C ALA A 149 28.27 -3.11 16.82
N GLU A 150 28.98 -2.64 17.84
CA GLU A 150 29.08 -3.32 19.15
C GLU A 150 27.71 -3.49 19.83
N ASP A 151 26.75 -2.60 19.54
CA ASP A 151 25.37 -2.65 20.03
C ASP A 151 24.47 -3.62 19.24
N GLY A 152 25.02 -4.32 18.24
CA GLY A 152 24.30 -5.26 17.38
C GLY A 152 23.55 -4.62 16.21
N THR A 153 23.66 -3.30 16.01
CA THR A 153 22.98 -2.60 14.91
C THR A 153 23.78 -2.61 13.61
N SER A 154 23.08 -2.55 12.48
CA SER A 154 23.66 -2.34 11.15
C SER A 154 22.67 -1.59 10.28
N TYR A 155 23.18 -0.88 9.28
CA TYR A 155 22.33 -0.29 8.25
C TYR A 155 22.90 -0.55 6.87
N CYS A 156 22.01 -0.59 5.88
CA CYS A 156 22.36 -0.84 4.50
C CYS A 156 21.78 0.24 3.60
N THR A 157 22.57 0.69 2.62
CA THR A 157 22.15 1.64 1.58
C THR A 157 22.53 1.11 0.20
N PRO A 158 21.87 1.54 -0.89
CA PRO A 158 22.25 1.17 -2.23
C PRO A 158 23.74 1.41 -2.47
N LYS A 159 24.41 0.39 -3.01
CA LYS A 159 25.82 0.42 -3.31
C LYS A 159 26.12 1.52 -4.31
N ASN A 160 27.11 2.36 -3.99
CA ASN A 160 27.60 3.36 -4.93
C ASN A 160 28.16 2.69 -6.19
N THR A 161 28.05 3.39 -7.30
CA THR A 161 28.70 3.02 -8.57
C THR A 161 30.22 2.97 -8.42
N ALA A 162 30.93 2.40 -9.40
CA ALA A 162 32.40 2.32 -9.37
C ALA A 162 33.11 3.68 -9.25
N THR A 163 32.44 4.78 -9.61
CA THR A 163 32.94 6.16 -9.48
C THR A 163 32.56 6.83 -8.16
N GLY A 164 31.90 6.11 -7.24
CA GLY A 164 31.45 6.62 -5.95
C GLY A 164 30.11 7.37 -5.97
N ALA A 165 29.47 7.52 -7.13
CA ALA A 165 28.16 8.17 -7.24
C ALA A 165 27.02 7.25 -6.80
N ARG A 166 25.92 7.83 -6.27
CA ARG A 166 24.68 7.09 -5.96
C ARG A 166 24.11 6.43 -7.23
N PRO A 167 23.63 5.18 -7.17
CA PRO A 167 23.08 4.51 -8.33
C PRO A 167 21.77 5.16 -8.80
N VAL A 168 21.53 5.15 -10.11
CA VAL A 168 20.22 5.52 -10.67
C VAL A 168 19.36 4.27 -10.67
N LEU A 169 18.43 4.21 -9.72
CA LEU A 169 17.51 3.08 -9.55
C LEU A 169 16.12 3.47 -10.07
N SER A 170 15.52 2.60 -10.89
CA SER A 170 14.16 2.80 -11.38
C SER A 170 13.41 1.48 -11.44
N ILE A 171 12.21 1.47 -10.88
CA ILE A 171 11.27 0.37 -10.97
C ILE A 171 10.42 0.59 -12.22
N SER A 172 10.38 -0.40 -13.10
CA SER A 172 9.42 -0.42 -14.22
C SER A 172 8.27 -1.32 -13.85
N THR A 173 7.05 -0.79 -13.89
CA THR A 173 5.82 -1.54 -13.63
C THR A 173 5.09 -1.82 -14.93
N LYS A 174 4.35 -2.93 -14.98
CA LYS A 174 3.51 -3.35 -16.11
C LYS A 174 2.06 -3.40 -15.66
N ILE A 175 1.16 -2.99 -16.55
CA ILE A 175 -0.29 -3.06 -16.33
C ILE A 175 -0.70 -4.53 -16.13
N ALA A 176 -1.39 -4.79 -15.03
CA ALA A 176 -2.08 -6.05 -14.80
C ALA A 176 -3.34 -6.13 -15.68
N PRO A 177 -3.81 -7.34 -16.01
CA PRO A 177 -5.06 -7.49 -16.75
C PRO A 177 -6.23 -6.76 -16.10
N ALA A 178 -7.19 -6.29 -16.91
CA ALA A 178 -8.37 -5.61 -16.38
C ALA A 178 -9.12 -6.50 -15.36
N PRO A 179 -9.72 -5.87 -14.32
CA PRO A 179 -10.60 -6.58 -13.40
C PRO A 179 -11.73 -7.31 -14.14
N LEU A 180 -12.12 -8.46 -13.62
CA LEU A 180 -13.35 -9.14 -14.00
C LEU A 180 -14.56 -8.40 -13.44
N ASP A 181 -15.74 -8.67 -14.00
CA ASP A 181 -16.99 -8.27 -13.37
C ASP A 181 -17.20 -9.05 -12.06
N ALA A 182 -17.82 -8.43 -11.06
CA ALA A 182 -18.03 -9.04 -9.74
C ALA A 182 -18.87 -10.33 -9.77
N ALA A 183 -19.68 -10.52 -10.82
CA ALA A 183 -20.50 -11.71 -11.05
C ALA A 183 -19.78 -12.80 -11.88
N SER A 184 -18.50 -12.61 -12.22
CA SER A 184 -17.72 -13.57 -13.01
C SER A 184 -17.54 -14.89 -12.26
N ALA A 185 -17.36 -15.97 -13.02
CA ALA A 185 -17.18 -17.29 -12.44
C ALA A 185 -15.96 -17.35 -11.52
N CYS A 186 -16.09 -18.09 -10.43
CA CYS A 186 -15.03 -18.27 -9.44
C CYS A 186 -13.74 -18.85 -10.06
N THR A 187 -13.87 -19.74 -11.05
CA THR A 187 -12.76 -20.33 -11.81
C THR A 187 -12.00 -19.33 -12.68
N ASP A 188 -12.62 -18.21 -13.04
CA ASP A 188 -11.93 -17.14 -13.78
C ASP A 188 -11.25 -16.19 -12.81
N THR A 189 -11.90 -15.91 -11.69
CA THR A 189 -11.31 -15.13 -10.59
C THR A 189 -10.05 -15.80 -10.05
N SER A 190 -10.03 -17.13 -9.89
CA SER A 190 -8.86 -17.86 -9.38
C SER A 190 -7.61 -17.78 -10.28
N LYS A 191 -7.79 -17.44 -11.56
CA LYS A 191 -6.68 -17.23 -12.52
C LYS A 191 -6.16 -15.79 -12.52
N ARG A 192 -6.83 -14.88 -11.81
CA ARG A 192 -6.41 -13.48 -11.69
C ARG A 192 -5.41 -13.31 -10.55
N TYR A 193 -4.71 -12.19 -10.62
CA TYR A 193 -3.86 -11.74 -9.54
C TYR A 193 -4.71 -11.22 -8.38
N GLN A 194 -4.62 -11.86 -7.21
CA GLN A 194 -5.42 -11.48 -6.05
C GLN A 194 -4.78 -10.27 -5.37
N SER A 195 -5.52 -9.18 -5.33
CA SER A 195 -5.05 -7.92 -4.76
C SER A 195 -6.22 -7.10 -4.27
N TRP A 196 -5.96 -6.27 -3.26
CA TRP A 196 -6.99 -5.52 -2.58
C TRP A 196 -6.68 -4.04 -2.51
N GLN A 197 -7.72 -3.26 -2.39
CA GLN A 197 -7.67 -1.84 -2.10
C GLN A 197 -8.36 -1.62 -0.76
N LEU A 198 -7.67 -1.02 0.22
CA LEU A 198 -8.33 -0.56 1.43
C LEU A 198 -8.74 0.89 1.24
N GLU A 199 -9.93 1.22 1.70
CA GLU A 199 -10.47 2.56 1.64
C GLU A 199 -11.07 2.88 3.01
N LYS A 200 -10.99 4.13 3.44
CA LYS A 200 -11.68 4.62 4.65
C LYS A 200 -11.27 3.84 5.90
N TRP A 201 -9.98 3.59 6.07
CA TRP A 201 -9.50 2.97 7.30
C TRP A 201 -9.75 3.91 8.47
N LEU A 202 -10.32 3.35 9.53
CA LEU A 202 -10.63 4.03 10.76
C LEU A 202 -10.37 3.10 11.95
N ARG A 203 -9.56 3.57 12.88
CA ARG A 203 -9.38 2.99 14.22
C ARG A 203 -9.40 4.12 15.23
N GLN A 204 -10.12 3.94 16.33
CA GLN A 204 -10.14 4.90 17.42
C GLN A 204 -9.69 4.21 18.70
N TYR A 205 -8.81 4.85 19.45
CA TYR A 205 -8.41 4.37 20.76
C TYR A 205 -8.34 5.51 21.76
N GLU A 206 -8.56 5.19 23.03
CA GLU A 206 -8.55 6.13 24.13
C GLU A 206 -7.30 5.93 24.97
N MET A 207 -6.50 6.98 25.10
CA MET A 207 -5.30 7.01 25.92
C MET A 207 -5.26 8.32 26.73
N PRO A 208 -5.53 8.26 28.05
CA PRO A 208 -5.41 9.42 28.91
C PRO A 208 -3.97 9.96 28.96
N PRO A 209 -3.76 11.26 29.24
CA PRO A 209 -2.44 11.85 29.30
C PRO A 209 -1.56 11.15 30.35
N GLY A 210 -0.38 10.69 29.94
CA GLY A 210 0.57 10.01 30.82
C GLY A 210 0.20 8.55 31.15
N ALA A 211 -0.85 7.98 30.56
CA ALA A 211 -1.19 6.58 30.74
C ALA A 211 -0.22 5.67 30.00
N ALA A 212 0.18 4.56 30.64
CA ALA A 212 1.00 3.52 30.02
C ALA A 212 0.16 2.55 29.15
N ASN A 213 -1.17 2.52 29.35
CA ASN A 213 -2.07 1.57 28.71
C ASN A 213 -3.27 2.29 28.08
N LEU A 214 -3.80 1.69 27.02
CA LEU A 214 -5.04 2.09 26.38
C LEU A 214 -6.25 1.79 27.29
N ARG A 215 -7.22 2.70 27.35
CA ARG A 215 -8.49 2.49 28.05
C ARG A 215 -9.49 1.75 27.17
N SER A 216 -9.53 2.10 25.88
CA SER A 216 -10.37 1.46 24.89
C SER A 216 -9.71 1.52 23.51
N ASP A 217 -10.06 0.59 22.64
CA ASP A 217 -9.62 0.55 21.25
C ASP A 217 -10.71 -0.15 20.44
N THR A 218 -11.24 0.55 19.43
CA THR A 218 -12.32 0.04 18.58
C THR A 218 -11.86 -1.11 17.68
N GLY A 219 -10.55 -1.28 17.51
CA GLY A 219 -9.98 -2.01 16.39
C GLY A 219 -10.26 -1.29 15.06
N PRO A 220 -9.77 -1.82 13.94
CA PRO A 220 -9.96 -1.19 12.65
C PRO A 220 -11.31 -1.50 12.02
N SER A 221 -11.77 -0.55 11.20
CA SER A 221 -12.84 -0.69 10.23
C SER A 221 -12.39 -0.08 8.90
N PHE A 222 -12.80 -0.67 7.78
CA PHE A 222 -12.39 -0.23 6.45
C PHE A 222 -13.30 -0.84 5.38
N THR A 223 -13.23 -0.29 4.16
CA THR A 223 -13.77 -0.91 2.95
C THR A 223 -12.64 -1.66 2.24
N LEU A 224 -12.90 -2.90 1.87
CA LEU A 224 -11.98 -3.75 1.09
C LEU A 224 -12.54 -3.90 -0.32
N ARG A 225 -11.78 -3.49 -1.34
CA ARG A 225 -12.09 -3.69 -2.74
C ARG A 225 -11.16 -4.73 -3.34
N ASP A 226 -11.69 -5.78 -3.91
CA ASP A 226 -10.97 -6.79 -4.65
C ASP A 226 -10.68 -6.29 -6.06
N MET A 227 -9.41 -6.17 -6.42
CA MET A 227 -8.98 -5.66 -7.72
C MET A 227 -9.06 -6.72 -8.83
N ALA A 228 -9.21 -8.01 -8.48
CA ALA A 228 -9.36 -9.08 -9.45
C ALA A 228 -10.77 -9.12 -10.06
N ASN A 229 -11.80 -8.79 -9.28
CA ASN A 229 -13.21 -8.88 -9.70
C ASN A 229 -14.08 -7.66 -9.30
N ASN A 230 -13.49 -6.58 -8.80
CA ASN A 230 -14.19 -5.39 -8.30
C ASN A 230 -15.16 -5.65 -7.13
N GLY A 231 -15.05 -6.77 -6.42
CA GLY A 231 -15.85 -7.05 -5.24
C GLY A 231 -15.59 -6.04 -4.12
N VAL A 232 -16.64 -5.57 -3.44
CA VAL A 232 -16.51 -4.57 -2.37
C VAL A 232 -17.11 -5.11 -1.08
N PHE A 233 -16.30 -5.11 -0.03
CA PHE A 233 -16.64 -5.62 1.29
C PHE A 233 -16.48 -4.53 2.36
N SER A 234 -17.42 -4.48 3.31
CA SER A 234 -17.31 -3.65 4.50
C SER A 234 -16.75 -4.48 5.65
N CYS A 235 -15.58 -4.11 6.15
CA CYS A 235 -14.86 -4.83 7.21
C CYS A 235 -14.98 -4.08 8.53
N VAL A 236 -15.36 -4.81 9.58
CA VAL A 236 -15.46 -4.28 10.94
C VAL A 236 -14.90 -5.28 11.95
N THR A 237 -14.29 -4.77 13.01
CA THR A 237 -13.82 -5.59 14.13
C THR A 237 -15.01 -6.26 14.82
N SER A 238 -14.89 -7.56 15.05
CA SER A 238 -15.88 -8.38 15.75
C SER A 238 -15.41 -8.87 17.12
N GLY A 239 -14.11 -8.83 17.40
CA GLY A 239 -13.56 -9.26 18.68
C GLY A 239 -12.05 -9.08 18.79
N VAL A 240 -11.50 -9.50 19.93
CA VAL A 240 -10.06 -9.49 20.21
C VAL A 240 -9.66 -10.83 20.78
N LYS A 241 -8.57 -11.40 20.26
CA LYS A 241 -7.98 -12.64 20.75
C LYS A 241 -6.47 -12.47 20.87
N ASN A 242 -5.91 -12.73 22.05
CA ASN A 242 -4.48 -12.59 22.32
C ASN A 242 -3.91 -11.20 21.91
N SER A 243 -4.67 -10.12 22.16
CA SER A 243 -4.34 -8.74 21.76
C SER A 243 -4.34 -8.47 20.25
N ILE A 244 -4.80 -9.42 19.43
CA ILE A 244 -5.01 -9.26 18.00
C ILE A 244 -6.50 -9.01 17.75
N PHE A 245 -6.83 -7.98 16.99
CA PHE A 245 -8.20 -7.72 16.57
C PHE A 245 -8.61 -8.70 15.48
N GLU A 246 -9.79 -9.30 15.60
CA GLU A 246 -10.39 -10.16 14.59
C GLU A 246 -11.65 -9.50 14.04
N GLY A 247 -11.87 -9.60 12.73
CA GLY A 247 -13.05 -9.03 12.09
C GLY A 247 -13.50 -9.76 10.84
N ALA A 248 -14.73 -9.49 10.45
CA ALA A 248 -15.36 -10.05 9.26
C ALA A 248 -15.69 -8.95 8.25
N CYS A 249 -15.58 -9.29 6.98
CA CYS A 249 -15.88 -8.41 5.85
C CYS A 249 -17.15 -8.90 5.16
N LYS A 250 -18.19 -8.06 5.17
CA LYS A 250 -19.48 -8.37 4.53
C LYS A 250 -19.51 -7.79 3.13
N SER A 251 -19.83 -8.61 2.14
CA SER A 251 -20.04 -8.11 0.77
C SER A 251 -21.16 -7.08 0.75
N THR A 252 -20.91 -5.97 0.06
CA THR A 252 -21.92 -4.93 -0.19
C THR A 252 -22.78 -5.24 -1.41
N SER A 253 -22.40 -6.24 -2.21
CA SER A 253 -23.12 -6.68 -3.40
C SER A 253 -23.72 -8.07 -3.20
N LEU A 254 -25.01 -8.22 -3.52
CA LEU A 254 -25.72 -9.50 -3.54
C LEU A 254 -25.18 -10.47 -4.61
N ALA A 255 -24.45 -9.96 -5.61
CA ALA A 255 -23.86 -10.78 -6.68
C ALA A 255 -22.67 -11.65 -6.21
N ILE A 256 -22.17 -11.42 -4.98
CA ILE A 256 -20.98 -12.08 -4.42
C ILE A 256 -21.38 -12.90 -3.19
N SER A 257 -22.42 -13.74 -3.30
CA SER A 257 -22.98 -14.45 -2.14
C SER A 257 -22.11 -15.60 -1.62
N THR A 258 -21.11 -16.04 -2.39
CA THR A 258 -20.26 -17.20 -2.08
C THR A 258 -18.82 -16.85 -1.71
N THR A 259 -18.48 -15.56 -1.67
CA THR A 259 -17.16 -15.08 -1.26
C THR A 259 -17.23 -14.48 0.12
N THR A 260 -16.29 -14.89 0.98
CA THR A 260 -16.17 -14.36 2.34
C THR A 260 -14.78 -13.79 2.53
N ALA A 261 -14.68 -12.74 3.36
CA ALA A 261 -13.39 -12.19 3.75
C ALA A 261 -13.37 -11.93 5.26
N LYS A 262 -12.20 -12.13 5.86
CA LYS A 262 -11.93 -11.87 7.27
C LYS A 262 -10.58 -11.20 7.42
N PHE A 263 -10.37 -10.53 8.55
CA PHE A 263 -9.09 -9.92 8.85
C PHE A 263 -8.63 -10.19 10.28
N LEU A 264 -7.32 -10.13 10.46
CA LEU A 264 -6.62 -10.05 11.73
C LEU A 264 -5.79 -8.77 11.73
N PHE A 265 -5.78 -8.02 12.83
CA PHE A 265 -4.91 -6.85 12.98
C PHE A 265 -4.14 -6.93 14.28
N ASP A 266 -2.81 -7.02 14.18
CA ASP A 266 -1.89 -6.94 15.31
C ASP A 266 -1.52 -5.46 15.54
N PRO A 267 -2.05 -4.80 16.58
CA PRO A 267 -1.78 -3.40 16.86
C PRO A 267 -0.36 -3.16 17.41
N LYS A 268 0.36 -4.19 17.85
CA LYS A 268 1.74 -4.08 18.34
C LYS A 268 2.72 -4.02 17.17
N LEU A 269 2.45 -4.78 16.11
CA LEU A 269 3.26 -4.81 14.89
C LEU A 269 2.70 -3.88 13.80
N ASN A 270 1.51 -3.33 13.99
CA ASN A 270 0.72 -2.65 12.96
C ASN A 270 0.54 -3.52 11.71
N LEU A 271 0.30 -4.82 11.88
CA LEU A 271 0.16 -5.77 10.77
C LEU A 271 -1.30 -6.19 10.60
N LEU A 272 -1.87 -5.88 9.43
CA LEU A 272 -3.16 -6.39 8.98
C LEU A 272 -2.98 -7.64 8.12
N THR A 273 -3.70 -8.71 8.41
CA THR A 273 -3.77 -9.88 7.53
C THR A 273 -5.20 -10.02 7.04
N ILE A 274 -5.38 -10.07 5.73
CA ILE A 274 -6.68 -10.32 5.09
C ILE A 274 -6.66 -11.74 4.55
N THR A 275 -7.72 -12.49 4.80
CA THR A 275 -7.98 -13.76 4.14
C THR A 275 -9.31 -13.67 3.43
N GLN A 276 -9.29 -13.78 2.09
CA GLN A 276 -10.50 -13.92 1.29
C GLN A 276 -10.61 -15.35 0.81
N HIS A 277 -11.83 -15.88 0.83
CA HIS A 277 -12.17 -17.23 0.46
C HIS A 277 -13.30 -17.21 -0.55
N TRP A 278 -13.14 -17.97 -1.64
CA TRP A 278 -14.13 -18.10 -2.69
C TRP A 278 -14.59 -19.55 -2.79
N GLU A 279 -15.89 -19.76 -2.67
CA GLU A 279 -16.54 -21.04 -2.95
C GLU A 279 -16.93 -21.08 -4.44
N CYS A 280 -16.29 -21.97 -5.20
CA CYS A 280 -16.52 -22.14 -6.64
C CYS A 280 -17.59 -23.20 -6.96
N GLY A 281 -18.39 -23.63 -5.98
CA GLY A 281 -19.40 -24.68 -6.11
C GLY A 281 -18.94 -26.03 -5.56
N ASN A 282 -19.64 -27.11 -5.92
CA ASN A 282 -19.67 -28.40 -5.20
C ASN A 282 -18.33 -29.16 -5.01
N SER A 283 -17.21 -28.69 -5.53
CA SER A 283 -15.92 -29.39 -5.38
C SER A 283 -14.66 -28.53 -5.48
N SER A 284 -14.78 -27.19 -5.53
CA SER A 284 -13.59 -26.35 -5.55
C SER A 284 -13.80 -25.05 -4.80
N SER A 285 -12.77 -24.66 -4.07
CA SER A 285 -12.66 -23.38 -3.39
C SER A 285 -11.19 -22.99 -3.36
N PHE A 286 -10.92 -21.70 -3.18
CA PHE A 286 -9.57 -21.23 -2.97
C PHE A 286 -9.56 -20.07 -1.97
N SER A 287 -8.39 -19.83 -1.39
CA SER A 287 -8.17 -18.72 -0.47
C SER A 287 -6.93 -17.95 -0.89
N ALA A 288 -6.95 -16.65 -0.64
CA ALA A 288 -5.83 -15.75 -0.84
C ALA A 288 -5.57 -14.98 0.45
N VAL A 289 -4.30 -14.71 0.75
CA VAL A 289 -3.89 -14.07 2.01
C VAL A 289 -2.93 -12.93 1.74
N GLY A 290 -3.35 -11.72 2.10
CA GLY A 290 -2.54 -10.49 1.98
C GLY A 290 -2.09 -10.01 3.35
N VAL A 291 -0.85 -9.52 3.43
CA VAL A 291 -0.25 -9.03 4.69
C VAL A 291 0.25 -7.60 4.58
N SER A 292 0.03 -6.93 5.70
CA SER A 292 -0.38 -5.56 5.96
C SER A 292 0.40 -4.59 6.88
N PHE A 293 1.64 -4.16 6.70
CA PHE A 293 2.15 -3.07 7.58
C PHE A 293 1.43 -1.71 7.42
N VAL A 294 0.49 -1.40 8.32
CA VAL A 294 -0.37 -0.20 8.25
C VAL A 294 0.27 1.00 8.95
N GLN A 295 0.53 2.07 8.18
CA GLN A 295 1.01 3.35 8.71
C GLN A 295 -0.11 4.40 8.80
N ALA A 296 -1.08 4.18 9.70
CA ALA A 296 -2.18 5.13 9.87
C ALA A 296 -1.74 6.43 10.56
N THR A 297 -2.25 7.56 10.08
CA THR A 297 -2.05 8.85 10.74
C THR A 297 -3.09 9.00 11.84
N CYS A 298 -2.63 9.24 13.08
CA CYS A 298 -3.49 9.42 14.24
C CYS A 298 -3.49 10.87 14.69
N ASP A 299 -4.68 11.47 14.78
CA ASP A 299 -4.89 12.78 15.37
C ASP A 299 -5.61 12.65 16.71
N ARG A 300 -5.31 13.58 17.63
CA ARG A 300 -5.98 13.70 18.93
C ARG A 300 -6.80 14.97 18.92
N GLY A 301 -8.12 14.82 19.08
CA GLY A 301 -9.01 15.96 19.21
C GLY A 301 -8.57 16.90 20.34
N PHE A 302 -8.79 18.20 20.18
CA PHE A 302 -8.47 19.20 21.21
C PHE A 302 -9.14 18.82 22.54
N ASN A 303 -8.36 18.74 23.62
CA ASN A 303 -8.81 18.28 24.94
C ASN A 303 -9.52 16.92 24.94
N SER A 304 -9.13 16.01 24.04
CA SER A 304 -9.64 14.64 23.99
C SER A 304 -8.56 13.63 24.38
N ASP A 305 -8.99 12.56 25.02
CA ASP A 305 -8.18 11.35 25.25
C ASP A 305 -8.35 10.35 24.09
N VAL A 306 -9.21 10.67 23.12
CA VAL A 306 -9.47 9.83 21.94
C VAL A 306 -8.54 10.23 20.80
N PHE A 307 -7.79 9.23 20.34
CA PHE A 307 -7.03 9.28 19.12
C PHE A 307 -7.85 8.66 18.00
N THR A 308 -7.97 9.37 16.89
CA THR A 308 -8.61 8.88 15.67
C THR A 308 -7.55 8.69 14.62
N CYS A 309 -7.33 7.43 14.25
CA CYS A 309 -6.40 7.04 13.22
C CYS A 309 -7.13 6.80 11.91
N THR A 310 -6.80 7.61 10.90
CA THR A 310 -7.36 7.53 9.56
C THR A 310 -6.27 7.21 8.55
N TYR A 311 -6.65 6.48 7.51
CA TYR A 311 -5.74 6.03 6.46
C TYR A 311 -6.55 5.67 5.20
N ASP A 312 -6.02 5.96 4.01
CA ASP A 312 -6.70 5.71 2.74
C ASP A 312 -5.73 5.09 1.74
N GLN A 313 -5.59 3.75 1.67
CA GLN A 313 -4.56 3.13 0.82
C GLN A 313 -4.78 1.68 0.37
N ILE A 314 -4.08 1.27 -0.69
CA ILE A 314 -4.21 -0.02 -1.37
C ILE A 314 -3.16 -1.05 -0.96
N TRP A 315 -3.56 -2.32 -0.95
CA TRP A 315 -2.77 -3.44 -0.45
C TRP A 315 -2.90 -4.71 -1.28
N ILE A 316 -1.77 -5.19 -1.77
CA ILE A 316 -1.74 -6.35 -2.66
C ILE A 316 -1.83 -7.67 -1.91
N GLY A 317 -2.46 -8.64 -2.56
CA GLY A 317 -3.04 -9.78 -1.91
C GLY A 317 -2.28 -11.08 -1.98
N THR A 318 -1.49 -11.39 -3.01
CA THR A 318 -0.63 -12.59 -3.05
C THR A 318 0.53 -12.44 -4.06
N GLU A 319 1.41 -13.45 -4.15
CA GLU A 319 2.68 -13.57 -4.89
C GLU A 319 3.00 -12.54 -5.98
N VAL A 320 4.12 -11.84 -5.80
CA VAL A 320 4.62 -10.94 -6.84
C VAL A 320 4.85 -11.68 -8.16
N ILE A 321 4.34 -11.13 -9.26
CA ILE A 321 4.67 -11.54 -10.64
C ILE A 321 6.06 -11.05 -11.03
#